data_AF-A0A3N5L9J3-F1
#
_entry.id   AF-A0A3N5L9J3-F1
#
_cell.length_a   1.000
_cell.length_b   1.000
_cell.length_c   1.000
_cell.angle_alpha   90.00
_cell.angle_beta   90.00
_cell.angle_gamma   90.00
#
_symmetry.space_group_name_H-M   'P 1'
#
loop_
_entity.id
_entity.type
_entity.pdbx_description
1 polymer ?
#
loop_
_entity_poly.entity_id
_entity_poly.type
_entity_poly.pdbx_seq_one_letter_code
_entity_poly.pdbx_strand_id
1 'polypeptide(L)' 'MRGARLREQVKSTLQFVDLHDRRRDRVSTYSGGMKRRLNLAVAIVHDPELLLLDEPTV' A
#
# COMPACT_ATOMS: atom_id res chain seq x y z
N MET A 1 1.85 9.52 -12.50
CA MET A 1 0.37 9.52 -12.67
C MET A 1 -0.24 10.80 -12.09
N ARG A 2 -1.41 11.28 -12.59
CA ARG A 2 -2.09 12.48 -12.07
C ARG A 2 -3.61 12.30 -12.02
N GLY A 3 -4.29 13.11 -11.19
CA GLY A 3 -5.75 13.26 -11.22
C GLY A 3 -6.53 12.01 -10.80
N ALA A 4 -7.58 11.69 -11.55
CA ALA A 4 -8.48 10.56 -11.26
C ALA A 4 -7.75 9.21 -11.24
N ARG A 5 -6.83 8.99 -12.18
CA ARG A 5 -6.05 7.74 -12.28
C ARG A 5 -5.18 7.49 -11.05
N LEU A 6 -4.60 8.54 -10.47
CA LEU A 6 -3.83 8.42 -9.23
C LEU A 6 -4.73 7.97 -8.07
N ARG A 7 -5.92 8.57 -7.94
CA ARG A 7 -6.87 8.21 -6.86
C ARG A 7 -7.36 6.77 -6.99
N GLU A 8 -7.61 6.33 -8.21
CA GLU A 8 -8.03 4.96 -8.49
C GLU A 8 -6.94 3.95 -8.16
N GLN A 9 -5.69 4.22 -8.56
CA GLN A 9 -4.55 3.37 -8.19
C GLN A 9 -4.31 3.32 -6.68
N VAL A 10 -4.33 4.47 -6.00
CA VAL A 10 -4.21 4.47 -4.54
C VAL A 10 -5.34 3.66 -3.89
N LYS A 11 -6.57 3.75 -4.42
CA LYS A 11 -7.71 2.97 -3.92
C LYS A 11 -7.48 1.46 -4.11
N SER A 12 -7.15 1.01 -5.33
CA SER A 12 -6.95 -0.41 -5.63
C SER A 12 -5.78 -1.00 -4.84
N THR A 13 -4.67 -0.27 -4.73
CA THR A 13 -3.50 -0.69 -3.95
C THR A 13 -3.85 -0.85 -2.47
N LEU A 14 -4.57 0.10 -1.87
CA LEU A 14 -4.98 0.00 -0.48
C LEU A 14 -5.99 -1.14 -0.23
N GLN A 15 -6.81 -1.48 -1.22
CA GLN A 15 -7.68 -2.67 -1.15
C GLN A 15 -6.86 -3.96 -1.21
N PHE A 16 -5.87 -4.03 -2.11
CA PHE A 16 -4.99 -5.19 -2.26
C PHE A 16 -4.22 -5.52 -0.97
N VAL A 17 -3.75 -4.51 -0.24
CA VAL A 17 -3.02 -4.71 1.03
C VAL A 17 -3.91 -4.69 2.28
N ASP A 18 -5.22 -4.72 2.12
CA ASP A 18 -6.20 -4.70 3.22
C ASP A 18 -6.03 -3.53 4.20
N LEU A 19 -5.90 -2.31 3.65
CA LEU A 19 -5.77 -1.06 4.41
C LEU A 19 -6.79 0.03 3.99
N HIS A 20 -7.71 -0.27 3.07
CA HIS A 20 -8.65 0.73 2.55
C HIS A 20 -9.53 1.36 3.64
N ASP A 21 -10.04 0.55 4.57
CA ASP A 21 -10.93 1.03 5.64
C ASP A 21 -10.19 1.91 6.65
N ARG A 22 -8.87 1.70 6.78
CA ARG A 22 -7.98 2.42 7.69
C ARG A 22 -7.24 3.58 7.03
N ARG A 23 -7.47 3.87 5.74
CA ARG A 23 -6.71 4.87 4.96
C ARG A 23 -6.66 6.29 5.51
N ARG A 24 -7.53 6.64 6.47
CA ARG A 24 -7.59 7.97 7.11
C ARG A 24 -6.97 7.98 8.51
N ASP A 25 -6.62 6.82 9.05
CA ASP A 25 -5.98 6.70 10.36
C ASP A 25 -4.53 7.17 10.26
N ARG A 26 -3.96 7.62 11.38
CA ARG A 26 -2.54 8.03 11.42
C ARG A 26 -1.66 6.78 11.38
N VAL A 27 -0.62 6.77 10.55
CA VAL A 27 0.31 5.62 10.45
C VAL A 27 0.94 5.23 11.81
N SER A 28 1.06 6.16 12.75
CA SER A 28 1.53 5.87 14.11
C SER A 28 0.64 4.86 14.87
N THR A 29 -0.65 4.75 14.53
CA THR A 29 -1.60 3.81 15.16
C THR A 29 -1.62 2.43 14.49
N TYR A 30 -0.85 2.23 13.42
CA TYR A 30 -0.79 0.95 12.71
C TYR A 30 0.04 -0.07 13.49
N SER A 31 -0.41 -1.33 13.48
CA SER A 31 0.41 -2.46 13.94
C SER A 31 1.65 -2.64 13.06
N GLY A 32 2.63 -3.42 13.51
CA GLY A 32 3.82 -3.76 12.71
C GLY A 32 3.45 -4.35 11.35
N GLY A 33 2.52 -5.31 11.33
CA GLY A 33 2.01 -5.91 10.08
C GLY A 33 1.31 -4.92 9.16
N MET A 34 0.52 -3.99 9.71
CA MET A 34 -0.12 -2.92 8.92
C MET A 34 0.91 -1.96 8.31
N LYS A 35 1.97 -1.59 9.05
CA LYS A 35 3.08 -0.78 8.52
C LYS A 35 3.82 -1.51 7.40
N ARG A 36 4.04 -2.82 7.56
CA ARG A 36 4.65 -3.66 6.53
C ARG A 36 3.81 -3.71 5.25
N ARG A 37 2.49 -3.92 5.40
CA ARG A 37 1.54 -3.87 4.27
C ARG A 37 1.46 -2.50 3.62
N LEU A 38 1.56 -1.42 4.39
CA LEU A 38 1.64 -0.06 3.84
C LEU A 38 2.92 0.15 3.02
N ASN A 39 4.07 -0.36 3.49
CA ASN A 39 5.31 -0.30 2.72
C ASN A 39 5.20 -1.07 1.40
N LEU A 40 4.56 -2.24 1.41
CA LEU A 40 4.26 -2.99 0.20
C LEU A 40 3.36 -2.19 -0.75
N ALA A 41 2.32 -1.55 -0.24
CA ALA A 41 1.46 -0.66 -1.03
C ALA A 41 2.25 0.47 -1.70
N VAL A 42 3.15 1.13 -0.97
CA VAL A 42 4.02 2.18 -1.54
C VAL A 42 4.91 1.62 -2.65
N ALA A 43 5.42 0.40 -2.50
CA ALA A 43 6.27 -0.24 -3.50
C ALA A 43 5.51 -0.60 -4.80
N ILE A 44 4.20 -0.89 -4.73
CA ILE A 44 3.43 -1.35 -5.90
C ILE A 44 2.49 -0.31 -6.50
N VAL A 45 2.22 0.82 -5.82
CA VAL A 45 1.21 1.81 -6.25
C VAL A 45 1.48 2.43 -7.63
N HIS A 46 2.73 2.38 -8.08
CA HIS A 46 3.15 2.89 -9.37
C HIS A 46 3.26 1.81 -10.46
N ASP A 47 2.75 0.60 -10.19
CA ASP A 47 2.67 -0.53 -11.12
C ASP A 47 4.03 -0.94 -11.71
N PRO A 48 5.01 -1.36 -10.87
CA PRO A 48 6.32 -1.77 -11.35
C PRO A 48 6.26 -3.10 -12.11
N GLU A 49 7.06 -3.24 -13.16
CA GLU A 49 7.20 -4.51 -13.91
C GLU A 49 7.92 -5.60 -13.10
N LEU A 50 8.77 -5.21 -12.14
CA LEU A 50 9.51 -6.11 -11.27
C LEU A 50 9.54 -5.55 -9.84
N LEU A 51 9.13 -6.39 -8.88
CA LEU A 51 9.20 -6.10 -7.46
C LEU A 51 10.14 -7.09 -6.78
N LEU A 52 11.21 -6.57 -6.18
CA LEU A 52 12.13 -7.37 -5.36
C LEU A 52 11.75 -7.22 -3.89
N LEU A 53 11.56 -8.36 -3.21
CA LEU A 53 11.19 -8.42 -1.82
C LEU A 53 12.25 -9.23 -1.07
N ASP A 54 12.76 -8.66 0.02
CA ASP A 54 13.64 -9.36 0.94
C ASP A 54 12.82 -9.79 2.17
N GLU A 55 12.80 -11.10 2.43
CA GLU A 55 12.09 -11.75 3.55
C GLU A 55 10.62 -11.32 3.75
N PRO A 56 9.72 -11.36 2.73
CA PRO A 56 8.39 -10.74 2.83
C PRO A 56 7.42 -11.34 3.85
N THR A 57 7.73 -12.51 4.42
CA THR A 57 6.83 -13.27 5.31
C THR A 57 7.15 -13.08 6.79
N VAL A 58 6.29 -12.33 7.49
CA VAL A 58 5.94 -12.52 8.92
C VAL A 58 4.51 -12.06 9.14
#